data_AF-A0A514WX55-F1
#
_entry.id   AF-A0A514WX55-F1
#
_cell.length_a   1.000
_cell.length_b   1.000
_cell.length_c   1.000
_cell.angle_alpha   90.00
_cell.angle_beta   90.00
_cell.angle_gamma   90.00
#
_symmetry.space_group_name_H-M   'P 1'
#
loop_
_entity.id
_entity.type
_entity.pdbx_description
1 polymer ?
#
loop_
_entity_poly.entity_id
_entity_poly.type
_entity_poly.pdbx_seq_one_letter_code
_entity_poly.pdbx_strand_id
1 'polypeptide(L)'
;MKFVSALVALFVSAAAFAAPTLEQEVAALKDAPRDYFDTGAICEEVARLELQNEFQAPQYKVLTGISYDNGDGTAGELDVIVFDNNTNKVIKIAEVKCWNKLDAGLVKAKKQRARFMGYRANAKELSFKKTHSTETFTKDQFAYVNDFITIGQQGAVARGYDRELEYSLRDLMTLREMMMKCQHDGKCAKQN
;
A
#
# COMPACT_ATOMS: atom_id res chain seq x y z
N MET A 1 33.43 -12.00 -52.73
CA MET A 1 33.09 -11.57 -51.35
C MET A 1 31.96 -12.44 -50.84
N LYS A 2 32.22 -13.32 -49.87
CA LYS A 2 31.19 -14.15 -49.24
C LYS A 2 30.87 -13.54 -47.88
N PHE A 3 29.60 -13.19 -47.69
CA PHE A 3 29.07 -12.61 -46.46
C PHE A 3 29.27 -13.57 -45.29
N VAL A 4 29.94 -13.09 -44.24
CA VAL A 4 30.03 -13.76 -42.94
C VAL A 4 28.76 -13.41 -42.18
N SER A 5 27.82 -14.35 -42.09
CA SER A 5 26.67 -14.23 -41.18
C SER A 5 27.17 -14.46 -39.75
N ALA A 6 27.32 -13.38 -38.99
CA ALA A 6 27.52 -13.44 -37.55
C ALA A 6 26.15 -13.64 -36.86
N LEU A 7 25.92 -14.86 -36.37
CA LEU A 7 24.76 -15.19 -35.54
C LEU A 7 25.06 -14.69 -34.10
N VAL A 8 24.55 -13.51 -33.76
CA VAL A 8 24.62 -12.98 -32.38
C VAL A 8 23.55 -13.70 -31.57
N ALA A 9 23.95 -14.72 -30.81
CA ALA A 9 23.12 -15.36 -29.80
C ALA A 9 22.96 -14.39 -28.61
N LEU A 10 21.83 -13.70 -28.57
CA LEU A 10 21.37 -12.93 -27.41
C LEU A 10 21.05 -13.90 -26.27
N PHE A 11 22.02 -14.11 -25.38
CA PHE A 11 21.77 -14.64 -24.04
C PHE A 11 21.02 -13.58 -23.24
N VAL A 12 19.69 -13.58 -23.35
CA VAL A 12 18.84 -12.90 -22.38
C VAL A 12 18.86 -13.75 -21.12
N SER A 13 19.80 -13.46 -20.23
CA SER A 13 19.78 -13.96 -18.86
C SER A 13 18.53 -13.41 -18.19
N ALA A 14 17.45 -14.21 -18.15
CA ALA A 14 16.30 -13.92 -17.32
C ALA A 14 16.76 -14.00 -15.87
N ALA A 15 17.10 -12.84 -15.28
CA ALA A 15 17.22 -12.73 -13.85
C ALA A 15 15.82 -12.97 -13.27
N ALA A 16 15.57 -14.20 -12.81
CA ALA A 16 14.44 -14.47 -11.94
C ALA A 16 14.71 -13.69 -10.64
N PHE A 17 14.13 -12.50 -10.54
CA PHE A 17 14.09 -11.76 -9.28
C PHE A 17 13.29 -12.61 -8.30
N ALA A 18 13.98 -13.29 -7.39
CA ALA A 18 13.33 -13.97 -6.29
C ALA A 18 12.61 -12.94 -5.42
N ALA A 19 11.42 -13.28 -4.93
CA ALA A 19 10.72 -12.46 -3.95
C ALA A 19 11.65 -12.17 -2.76
N PRO A 20 11.61 -10.96 -2.16
CA PRO A 20 12.46 -10.63 -1.02
C PRO A 20 12.25 -11.60 0.14
N THR A 21 13.33 -11.96 0.83
CA THR A 21 13.21 -12.72 2.08
C THR A 21 12.53 -11.86 3.15
N LEU A 22 11.92 -12.47 4.16
CA LEU A 22 11.28 -11.72 5.23
C LEU A 22 12.26 -10.82 5.99
N GLU A 23 13.54 -11.20 6.09
CA GLU A 23 14.58 -10.37 6.69
C GLU A 23 14.89 -9.13 5.85
N GLN A 24 14.88 -9.26 4.52
CA GLN A 24 15.02 -8.10 3.62
C GLN A 24 13.83 -7.17 3.77
N GLU A 25 12.62 -7.73 3.91
CA GLU A 25 11.40 -6.95 4.13
C GLU A 25 11.42 -6.22 5.48
N VAL A 26 11.89 -6.87 6.56
CA VAL A 26 12.14 -6.21 7.85
C VAL A 26 13.10 -5.04 7.69
N ALA A 27 14.20 -5.23 6.95
CA ALA A 27 15.17 -4.16 6.72
C ALA A 27 14.54 -2.96 5.99
N ALA A 28 13.69 -3.22 5.00
CA ALA A 28 12.96 -2.19 4.26
C ALA A 28 11.91 -1.44 5.12
N LEU A 29 11.34 -2.13 6.10
CA LEU A 29 10.30 -1.58 7.00
C LEU A 29 10.84 -0.97 8.29
N LYS A 30 12.12 -1.19 8.60
CA LYS A 30 12.74 -0.87 9.89
C LYS A 30 12.53 0.58 10.34
N ASP A 31 12.61 1.52 9.41
CA ASP A 31 12.56 2.96 9.70
C ASP A 31 11.15 3.55 9.55
N ALA A 32 10.15 2.74 9.19
CA ALA A 32 8.77 3.19 9.08
C ALA A 32 8.16 3.36 10.50
N PRO A 33 7.72 4.58 10.88
CA PRO A 33 7.17 4.85 12.21
C PRO A 33 5.71 4.39 12.30
N ARG A 34 5.49 3.06 12.33
CA ARG A 34 4.17 2.43 12.38
C ARG A 34 4.03 1.57 13.65
N ASP A 35 2.83 1.43 14.19
CA ASP A 35 2.55 0.42 15.22
C ASP A 35 2.18 -0.93 14.59
N TYR A 36 3.07 -1.93 14.69
CA TYR A 36 2.81 -3.27 14.17
C TYR A 36 2.01 -4.17 15.12
N PHE A 37 1.60 -3.67 16.30
CA PHE A 37 0.59 -4.35 17.11
C PHE A 37 -0.78 -4.31 16.45
N ASP A 38 -1.06 -3.31 15.62
CA ASP A 38 -2.18 -3.36 14.68
C ASP A 38 -1.92 -4.45 13.62
N THR A 39 -2.90 -5.34 13.44
CA THR A 39 -2.78 -6.46 12.51
C THR A 39 -2.82 -6.00 11.05
N GLY A 40 -3.54 -4.92 10.74
CA GLY A 40 -3.62 -4.38 9.38
C GLY A 40 -2.33 -3.71 8.92
N ALA A 41 -1.62 -3.07 9.86
CA ALA A 41 -0.42 -2.29 9.62
C ALA A 41 0.63 -2.97 8.75
N ILE A 42 0.92 -4.25 9.00
CA ILE A 42 1.96 -4.94 8.23
C ILE A 42 1.61 -5.01 6.74
N CYS A 43 0.34 -5.22 6.44
CA CYS A 43 -0.10 -5.37 5.06
C CYS A 43 -0.14 -4.04 4.33
N GLU A 44 -0.54 -2.97 5.02
CA GLU A 44 -0.49 -1.61 4.49
C GLU A 44 0.94 -1.20 4.15
N GLU A 45 1.89 -1.52 5.02
CA GLU A 45 3.29 -1.17 4.84
C GLU A 45 3.98 -1.99 3.73
N VAL A 46 3.70 -3.29 3.62
CA VAL A 46 4.18 -4.11 2.48
C VAL A 46 3.56 -3.60 1.17
N ALA A 47 2.25 -3.31 1.15
CA ALA A 47 1.59 -2.71 -0.02
C ALA A 47 2.21 -1.35 -0.39
N ARG A 48 2.59 -0.54 0.59
CA ARG A 48 3.30 0.72 0.38
C ARG A 48 4.65 0.50 -0.30
N LEU A 49 5.45 -0.45 0.16
CA LEU A 49 6.74 -0.77 -0.47
C LEU A 49 6.56 -1.27 -1.91
N GLU A 50 5.64 -2.19 -2.14
CA GLU A 50 5.33 -2.69 -3.48
C GLU A 50 4.87 -1.57 -4.42
N LEU A 51 4.01 -0.66 -3.95
CA LEU A 51 3.58 0.49 -4.75
C LEU A 51 4.69 1.53 -4.91
N GLN A 52 5.65 1.64 -4.00
CA GLN A 52 6.82 2.53 -4.18
C GLN A 52 7.75 2.03 -5.29
N ASN A 53 7.83 0.72 -5.51
CA ASN A 53 8.59 0.16 -6.62
C ASN A 53 7.98 0.53 -7.99
N GLU A 54 6.64 0.62 -8.04
CA GLU A 54 5.88 1.04 -9.22
C GLU A 54 5.82 2.58 -9.38
N PHE A 55 5.62 3.30 -8.27
CA PHE A 55 5.47 4.76 -8.20
C PHE A 55 6.65 5.39 -7.49
N GLN A 56 7.72 5.63 -8.25
CA GLN A 56 9.01 6.06 -7.71
C GLN A 56 9.09 7.56 -7.43
N ALA A 57 9.82 7.92 -6.37
CA ALA A 57 10.25 9.28 -6.10
C ALA A 57 11.27 9.76 -7.18
N PRO A 58 11.38 11.08 -7.43
CA PRO A 58 10.68 12.18 -6.76
C PRO A 58 9.30 12.49 -7.35
N GLN A 59 8.89 11.81 -8.43
CA GLN A 59 7.62 12.10 -9.09
C GLN A 59 6.42 11.72 -8.23
N TYR A 60 6.50 10.58 -7.52
CA TYR A 60 5.41 10.09 -6.71
C TYR A 60 5.76 10.04 -5.23
N LYS A 61 4.73 10.18 -4.40
CA LYS A 61 4.78 9.98 -2.95
C LYS A 61 3.73 8.94 -2.57
N VAL A 62 4.16 7.83 -1.99
CA VAL A 62 3.27 6.77 -1.50
C VAL A 62 3.20 6.85 0.02
N LEU A 63 1.98 6.94 0.55
CA LEU A 63 1.69 7.09 1.97
C LEU A 63 0.73 6.00 2.46
N THR A 64 0.85 5.65 3.74
CA THR A 64 -0.12 4.82 4.48
C THR A 64 -0.95 5.67 5.43
N GLY A 65 -2.18 5.22 5.69
CA GLY A 65 -3.05 5.72 6.76
C GLY A 65 -3.41 7.20 6.64
N ILE A 66 -4.41 7.52 5.80
CA ILE A 66 -5.01 8.86 5.77
C ILE A 66 -6.46 8.77 6.25
N SER A 67 -6.75 9.36 7.40
CA SER A 67 -8.11 9.55 7.88
C SER A 67 -8.79 10.71 7.17
N TYR A 68 -10.10 10.64 7.06
CA TYR A 68 -10.92 11.74 6.57
C TYR A 68 -12.14 11.95 7.47
N ASP A 69 -12.49 13.22 7.67
CA ASP A 69 -13.53 13.67 8.60
C ASP A 69 -14.47 14.65 7.88
N ASN A 70 -15.72 14.74 8.34
CA ASN A 70 -16.76 15.61 7.76
C ASN A 70 -17.26 16.69 8.72
N GLY A 71 -16.46 17.03 9.74
CA GLY A 71 -16.83 17.93 10.85
C GLY A 71 -17.60 17.27 11.99
N ASP A 72 -18.28 16.14 11.75
CA ASP A 72 -19.04 15.40 12.76
C ASP A 72 -18.20 14.29 13.44
N GLY A 73 -16.95 14.13 13.01
CA GLY A 73 -16.02 13.08 13.44
C GLY A 73 -15.39 12.35 12.25
N THR A 74 -14.61 11.31 12.55
CA THR A 74 -13.93 10.50 11.54
C THR A 74 -14.91 9.68 10.72
N ALA A 75 -14.95 9.98 9.42
CA ALA A 75 -15.80 9.31 8.44
C ALA A 75 -15.15 8.04 7.87
N GLY A 76 -13.82 7.95 7.91
CA GLY A 76 -13.08 6.74 7.59
C GLY A 76 -11.58 6.95 7.48
N GLU A 77 -10.91 5.90 7.03
CA GLU A 77 -9.47 5.85 6.75
C GLU A 77 -9.24 5.20 5.39
N LEU A 78 -8.17 5.64 4.73
CA LEU A 78 -7.65 5.11 3.48
C LEU A 78 -6.30 4.44 3.75
N ASP A 79 -6.14 3.21 3.29
CA ASP A 79 -5.02 2.34 3.65
C ASP A 79 -3.69 2.77 2.98
N VAL A 80 -3.61 2.80 1.64
CA VAL A 80 -2.43 3.28 0.89
C VAL A 80 -2.82 4.27 -0.21
N ILE A 81 -2.10 5.38 -0.29
CA ILE A 81 -2.41 6.51 -1.16
C ILE A 81 -1.17 6.90 -1.97
N VAL A 82 -1.33 7.00 -3.29
CA VAL A 82 -0.28 7.49 -4.20
C VAL A 82 -0.61 8.90 -4.65
N PHE A 83 0.27 9.84 -4.31
CA PHE A 83 0.26 11.22 -4.81
C PHE A 83 1.22 11.36 -5.99
N ASP A 84 0.82 12.10 -7.00
CA ASP A 84 1.70 12.69 -8.00
C ASP A 84 2.15 14.08 -7.52
N ASN A 85 3.46 14.25 -7.30
CA ASN A 85 4.03 15.48 -6.78
C ASN A 85 3.98 16.63 -7.81
N ASN A 86 3.89 16.33 -9.12
CA ASN A 86 3.81 17.38 -10.14
C ASN A 86 2.44 18.08 -10.13
N THR A 87 1.38 17.29 -9.99
CA THR A 87 0.00 17.81 -9.94
C THR A 87 -0.47 18.09 -8.51
N ASN A 88 0.26 17.59 -7.52
CA ASN A 88 -0.13 17.53 -6.11
C ASN A 88 -1.53 16.88 -5.94
N LYS A 89 -1.82 15.84 -6.71
CA LYS A 89 -3.10 15.11 -6.68
C LYS A 89 -2.90 13.64 -6.35
N VAL A 90 -3.88 13.05 -5.71
CA VAL A 90 -3.97 11.61 -5.51
C VAL A 90 -4.35 10.96 -6.84
N ILE A 91 -3.49 10.06 -7.31
CA ILE A 91 -3.70 9.32 -8.55
C ILE A 91 -4.20 7.89 -8.31
N LYS A 92 -3.90 7.30 -7.15
CA LYS A 92 -4.32 5.95 -6.79
C LYS A 92 -4.61 5.85 -5.29
N ILE A 93 -5.67 5.12 -4.96
CA ILE A 93 -5.93 4.62 -3.61
C ILE A 93 -5.97 3.10 -3.67
N ALA A 94 -5.27 2.44 -2.75
CA ALA A 94 -5.34 1.01 -2.55
C ALA A 94 -5.90 0.71 -1.16
N GLU A 95 -6.99 -0.05 -1.12
CA GLU A 95 -7.57 -0.59 0.11
C GLU A 95 -7.05 -2.01 0.32
N VAL A 96 -6.33 -2.22 1.41
CA VAL A 96 -5.56 -3.42 1.69
C VAL A 96 -6.29 -4.27 2.72
N LYS A 97 -6.46 -5.57 2.44
CA LYS A 97 -7.08 -6.51 3.38
C LYS A 97 -6.33 -7.82 3.43
N CYS A 98 -5.66 -8.05 4.56
CA CYS A 98 -5.11 -9.35 4.94
C CYS A 98 -6.03 -10.10 5.88
N TRP A 99 -6.78 -11.07 5.35
CA TRP A 99 -7.91 -11.67 6.08
C TRP A 99 -7.92 -13.19 5.96
N ASN A 100 -8.20 -13.88 7.07
CA ASN A 100 -8.41 -15.34 7.07
C ASN A 100 -9.51 -15.77 6.10
N LYS A 101 -10.53 -14.93 5.91
CA LYS A 101 -11.62 -15.13 4.93
C LYS A 101 -11.56 -14.02 3.89
N LEU A 102 -10.94 -14.32 2.75
CA LEU A 102 -10.73 -13.38 1.64
C LEU A 102 -12.01 -12.70 1.17
N ASP A 103 -13.11 -13.46 1.02
CA ASP A 103 -14.40 -12.92 0.57
C ASP A 103 -14.95 -11.87 1.54
N ALA A 104 -14.80 -12.09 2.85
CA ALA A 104 -15.21 -11.13 3.88
C ALA A 104 -14.34 -9.87 3.85
N GLY A 105 -13.03 -10.04 3.64
CA GLY A 105 -12.10 -8.92 3.43
C GLY A 105 -12.50 -8.08 2.21
N LEU A 106 -12.86 -8.73 1.10
CA LEU A 106 -13.22 -8.03 -0.14
C LEU A 106 -14.50 -7.24 0.01
N VAL A 107 -15.50 -7.83 0.68
CA VAL A 107 -16.75 -7.12 1.02
C VAL A 107 -16.45 -5.89 1.87
N LYS A 108 -15.53 -5.99 2.83
CA LYS A 108 -15.13 -4.84 3.66
C LYS A 108 -14.42 -3.77 2.82
N ALA A 109 -13.46 -4.16 1.97
CA ALA A 109 -12.75 -3.23 1.09
C ALA A 109 -13.71 -2.47 0.16
N LYS A 110 -14.64 -3.19 -0.48
CA LYS A 110 -15.66 -2.58 -1.35
C LYS A 110 -16.58 -1.62 -0.59
N LYS A 111 -16.95 -1.94 0.65
CA LYS A 111 -17.72 -1.03 1.52
C LYS A 111 -16.93 0.24 1.88
N GLN A 112 -15.62 0.12 2.17
CA GLN A 112 -14.77 1.28 2.47
C GLN A 112 -14.61 2.19 1.24
N ARG A 113 -14.37 1.61 0.06
CA ARG A 113 -14.41 2.34 -1.22
C ARG A 113 -15.74 3.05 -1.44
N ALA A 114 -16.87 2.35 -1.34
CA ALA A 114 -18.19 2.94 -1.54
C ALA A 114 -18.46 4.10 -0.56
N ARG A 115 -18.07 3.93 0.71
CA ARG A 115 -18.17 4.98 1.73
C ARG A 115 -17.35 6.21 1.34
N PHE A 116 -16.07 6.04 1.01
CA PHE A 116 -15.21 7.16 0.60
C PHE A 116 -15.78 7.91 -0.60
N MET A 117 -16.21 7.18 -1.64
CA MET A 117 -16.80 7.78 -2.84
C MET A 117 -18.08 8.56 -2.53
N GLY A 118 -18.93 8.04 -1.62
CA GLY A 118 -20.12 8.74 -1.16
C GLY A 118 -19.82 10.04 -0.42
N TYR A 119 -18.82 10.04 0.47
CA TYR A 119 -18.38 11.25 1.16
C TYR A 119 -17.76 12.26 0.19
N ARG A 120 -16.93 11.79 -0.75
CA ARG A 120 -16.29 12.66 -1.75
C ARG A 120 -17.31 13.36 -2.65
N ALA A 121 -18.37 12.65 -3.05
CA ALA A 121 -19.45 13.21 -3.86
C ALA A 121 -20.36 14.20 -3.10
N ASN A 122 -20.27 14.24 -1.76
CA ASN A 122 -21.06 15.15 -0.94
C ASN A 122 -20.50 16.59 -1.01
N ALA A 123 -21.40 17.58 -0.94
CA ALA A 123 -21.06 18.99 -0.88
C ALA A 123 -20.37 19.40 0.44
N LYS A 124 -20.54 18.63 1.53
CA LYS A 124 -19.83 18.85 2.79
C LYS A 124 -18.30 18.85 2.56
N GLU A 125 -17.62 19.70 3.30
CA GLU A 125 -16.16 19.75 3.30
C GLU A 125 -15.59 18.49 3.96
N LEU A 126 -14.50 17.97 3.40
CA LEU A 126 -13.76 16.86 3.97
C LEU A 126 -12.38 17.35 4.38
N SER A 127 -11.99 17.12 5.62
CA SER A 127 -10.60 17.27 6.07
C SER A 127 -9.90 15.92 5.98
N PHE A 128 -8.61 15.95 5.65
CA PHE A 128 -7.79 14.75 5.55
C PHE A 128 -6.54 14.91 6.41
N LYS A 129 -6.18 13.87 7.13
CA LYS A 129 -5.02 13.86 8.02
C LYS A 129 -4.31 12.52 7.98
N LYS A 130 -2.99 12.53 7.99
CA LYS A 130 -2.21 11.32 8.17
C LYS A 130 -2.39 10.79 9.59
N THR A 131 -2.77 9.53 9.76
CA THR A 131 -3.15 8.96 11.06
C THR A 131 -2.02 8.97 12.10
N HIS A 132 -0.78 9.05 11.65
CA HIS A 132 0.42 8.95 12.50
C HIS A 132 1.32 10.20 12.43
N SER A 133 0.80 11.34 11.98
CA SER A 133 1.56 12.59 11.98
C SER A 133 0.65 13.82 12.04
N THR A 134 1.24 15.00 12.00
CA THR A 134 0.51 16.27 11.86
C THR A 134 0.26 16.67 10.41
N GLU A 135 0.71 15.87 9.43
CA GLU A 135 0.50 16.13 8.01
C GLU A 135 -1.00 16.10 7.67
N THR A 136 -1.47 17.17 7.03
CA THR A 136 -2.85 17.34 6.57
C THR A 136 -2.90 17.46 5.05
N PHE A 137 -4.07 17.13 4.50
CA PHE A 137 -4.33 17.16 3.06
C PHE A 137 -5.65 17.86 2.78
N THR A 138 -5.82 18.38 1.57
CA THR A 138 -7.00 19.12 1.15
C THR A 138 -7.93 18.25 0.31
N LYS A 139 -9.24 18.51 0.37
CA LYS A 139 -10.26 17.87 -0.48
C LYS A 139 -9.89 17.89 -1.96
N ASP A 140 -9.29 18.99 -2.41
CA ASP A 140 -8.84 19.19 -3.78
C ASP A 140 -7.81 18.17 -4.25
N GLN A 141 -6.94 17.67 -3.37
CA GLN A 141 -5.96 16.64 -3.70
C GLN A 141 -6.64 15.31 -4.05
N PHE A 142 -7.85 15.06 -3.52
CA PHE A 142 -8.62 13.82 -3.71
C PHE A 142 -9.73 13.93 -4.75
N ALA A 143 -9.93 15.09 -5.37
CA ALA A 143 -11.08 15.36 -6.23
C ALA A 143 -11.18 14.42 -7.46
N TYR A 144 -10.04 13.98 -8.00
CA TYR A 144 -9.96 13.25 -9.27
C TYR A 144 -9.49 11.79 -9.13
N VAL A 145 -9.63 11.18 -7.95
CA VAL A 145 -9.24 9.78 -7.79
C VAL A 145 -10.15 8.89 -8.65
N ASN A 146 -9.58 8.33 -9.71
CA ASN A 146 -10.26 7.43 -10.62
C ASN A 146 -9.76 5.98 -10.49
N ASP A 147 -8.57 5.80 -9.90
CA ASP A 147 -7.98 4.51 -9.66
C ASP A 147 -8.08 4.16 -8.17
N PHE A 148 -9.06 3.32 -7.84
CA PHE A 148 -9.29 2.83 -6.48
C PHE A 148 -9.34 1.31 -6.54
N ILE A 149 -8.26 0.68 -6.08
CA ILE A 149 -8.06 -0.77 -6.14
C ILE A 149 -8.17 -1.42 -4.76
N THR A 150 -8.32 -2.74 -4.79
CA THR A 150 -8.27 -3.63 -3.64
C THR A 150 -7.03 -4.51 -3.73
N ILE A 151 -6.28 -4.59 -2.64
CA ILE A 151 -5.09 -5.45 -2.51
C ILE A 151 -5.33 -6.44 -1.37
N GLY A 152 -5.01 -7.71 -1.59
CA GLY A 152 -5.05 -8.73 -0.55
C GLY A 152 -3.80 -9.60 -0.54
N GLN A 153 -3.68 -10.53 0.39
CA GLN A 153 -2.58 -11.50 0.37
C GLN A 153 -2.61 -12.42 -0.86
N GLN A 154 -1.57 -13.21 -1.10
CA GLN A 154 -1.57 -14.25 -2.15
C GLN A 154 -2.88 -15.07 -2.18
N GLY A 155 -3.41 -15.27 -3.39
CA GLY A 155 -4.70 -15.94 -3.62
C GLY A 155 -5.91 -15.00 -3.58
N ALA A 156 -5.72 -13.71 -3.27
CA ALA A 156 -6.79 -12.71 -3.25
C ALA A 156 -7.35 -12.43 -4.64
N VAL A 157 -6.52 -12.38 -5.69
CA VAL A 157 -7.00 -12.11 -7.06
C VAL A 157 -8.01 -13.15 -7.51
N ALA A 158 -7.78 -14.43 -7.17
CA ALA A 158 -8.74 -15.52 -7.46
C ALA A 158 -10.11 -15.33 -6.77
N ARG A 159 -10.22 -14.41 -5.81
CA ARG A 159 -11.45 -14.03 -5.11
C ARG A 159 -12.01 -12.68 -5.56
N GLY A 160 -11.42 -12.06 -6.57
CA GLY A 160 -11.90 -10.81 -7.17
C GLY A 160 -11.34 -9.53 -6.55
N TYR A 161 -10.18 -9.62 -5.89
CA TYR A 161 -9.33 -8.45 -5.64
C TYR A 161 -8.64 -8.02 -6.93
N ASP A 162 -8.27 -6.75 -7.02
CA ASP A 162 -7.60 -6.19 -8.20
C ASP A 162 -6.13 -6.62 -8.27
N ARG A 163 -5.49 -6.77 -7.11
CA ARG A 163 -4.09 -7.18 -6.97
C ARG A 163 -3.88 -8.03 -5.71
N GLU A 164 -2.81 -8.83 -5.72
CA GLU A 164 -2.31 -9.52 -4.55
C GLU A 164 -0.92 -9.01 -4.17
N LEU A 165 -0.61 -9.10 -2.88
CA LEU A 165 0.74 -8.96 -2.33
C LEU A 165 1.56 -10.20 -2.69
N GLU A 166 2.88 -10.05 -2.69
CA GLU A 166 3.81 -11.17 -2.94
C GLU A 166 3.78 -12.24 -1.84
N TYR A 167 3.12 -11.99 -0.71
CA TYR A 167 3.17 -12.82 0.48
C TYR A 167 1.83 -13.49 0.81
N SER A 168 1.90 -14.71 1.35
CA SER A 168 0.74 -15.37 1.93
C SER A 168 0.35 -14.69 3.26
N LEU A 169 -0.87 -14.97 3.75
CA LEU A 169 -1.27 -14.46 5.06
C LEU A 169 -0.32 -14.93 6.17
N ARG A 170 0.20 -16.15 6.08
CA ARG A 170 1.14 -16.68 7.06
C ARG A 170 2.43 -15.86 7.08
N ASP A 171 3.00 -15.62 5.90
CA ASP A 171 4.25 -14.87 5.77
C ASP A 171 4.10 -13.43 6.29
N LEU A 172 2.97 -12.79 5.99
CA LEU A 172 2.65 -11.45 6.50
C LEU A 172 2.52 -11.42 8.02
N MET A 173 1.96 -12.47 8.64
CA MET A 173 1.89 -12.56 10.10
C MET A 173 3.25 -12.86 10.74
N THR A 174 4.08 -13.70 10.10
CA THR A 174 5.47 -13.92 10.53
C THR A 174 6.28 -12.63 10.44
N LEU A 175 6.14 -11.89 9.33
CA LEU A 175 6.79 -10.59 9.15
C LEU A 175 6.34 -9.58 10.23
N ARG A 176 5.05 -9.55 10.54
CA ARG A 176 4.51 -8.72 11.63
C ARG A 176 5.16 -9.07 12.97
N GLU A 177 5.27 -10.34 13.31
CA GLU A 177 5.93 -10.79 14.54
C GLU A 177 7.40 -10.36 14.58
N MET A 178 8.11 -10.46 13.46
CA MET A 178 9.50 -10.00 13.34
C MET A 178 9.60 -8.48 13.55
N MET A 179 8.69 -7.70 12.97
CA MET A 179 8.64 -6.23 13.16
C MET A 179 8.31 -5.85 14.60
N MET A 180 7.33 -6.50 15.22
CA MET A 180 6.99 -6.30 16.64
C MET A 180 8.19 -6.60 17.54
N LYS A 181 8.92 -7.69 17.29
CA LYS A 181 10.16 -8.00 18.00
C LYS A 181 11.23 -6.94 17.77
N CYS A 182 11.41 -6.48 16.53
CA CYS A 182 12.37 -5.44 16.21
C CYS A 182 12.08 -4.12 16.96
N GLN A 183 10.80 -3.75 17.08
CA GLN A 183 10.37 -2.60 17.88
C GLN A 183 10.59 -2.80 19.39
N HIS A 184 10.26 -3.99 19.90
CA HIS A 184 10.49 -4.34 21.30
C HIS A 184 11.98 -4.28 21.67
N ASP A 185 12.85 -4.75 20.77
CA ASP A 185 14.30 -4.71 20.93
C ASP A 185 14.91 -3.30 20.71
N GLY A 186 14.10 -2.28 20.42
CA GLY A 186 14.55 -0.90 20.16
C GLY A 186 15.32 -0.73 18.84
N LYS A 187 15.20 -1.69 17.91
CA LYS A 187 15.92 -1.71 16.63
C LYS A 187 15.12 -1.10 15.49
N CYS A 188 13.79 -1.11 15.57
CA CYS A 188 12.91 -0.52 14.56
C CYS A 188 12.21 0.73 15.11
N ALA A 189 11.90 1.67 14.22
CA ALA A 189 11.08 2.82 14.55
C ALA A 189 9.73 2.36 15.09
N LYS A 190 9.23 3.08 16.10
CA LYS A 190 7.90 2.88 16.67
C LYS A 190 7.11 4.17 16.51
N GLN A 191 5.81 4.03 16.27
CA GLN A 191 4.91 5.16 16.38
C GLN A 191 4.88 5.65 17.84
N ASN A 192 5.15 6.94 18.05
CA ASN A 192 5.04 7.60 19.35
C ASN A 192 3.61 7.96 19.70
#